data_AF-A0A8R1EIT5-F1
#
_entry.id   AF-A0A8R1EIT5-F1
#
_cell.length_a   1.000
_cell.length_b   1.000
_cell.length_c   1.000
_cell.angle_alpha   90.00
_cell.angle_beta   90.00
_cell.angle_gamma   90.00
#
_symmetry.space_group_name_H-M   'P 1'
#
loop_
_entity.id
_entity.type
_entity.pdbx_description
1 polymer ?
#
loop_
_entity_poly.entity_id
_entity_poly.type
_entity_poly.pdbx_seq_one_letter_code
_entity_poly.pdbx_strand_id
1 'polypeptide(L)' 'IDTVAFAHLAELYYTPQFSPDIKHHLETRCANLVAYIQRIRKTYWPDWEETTETMNMNTVWKKV' A
#
# COMPACT_ATOMS: atom_id res chain seq x y z
N ILE A 1 15.13 0.98 6.29
CA ILE A 1 14.26 -0.11 6.81
C ILE A 1 12.81 0.15 6.42
N ASP A 2 12.28 1.35 6.62
CA ASP A 2 10.87 1.66 6.32
C ASP A 2 10.43 1.35 4.88
N THR A 3 11.21 1.74 3.87
CA THR A 3 10.89 1.45 2.47
C THR A 3 10.77 -0.06 2.21
N VAL A 4 11.66 -0.85 2.80
CA VAL A 4 11.68 -2.31 2.63
C VAL A 4 10.50 -2.96 3.36
N ALA A 5 10.20 -2.51 4.58
CA ALA A 5 9.05 -2.99 5.34
C ALA A 5 7.73 -2.65 4.63
N PHE A 6 7.60 -1.42 4.13
CA PHE A 6 6.44 -1.01 3.34
C PHE A 6 6.27 -1.86 2.08
N ALA A 7 7.32 -2.09 1.30
CA ALA A 7 7.21 -2.86 0.05
C ALA A 7 6.61 -4.26 0.27
N HIS A 8 7.15 -5.02 1.23
CA HIS A 8 6.65 -6.36 1.54
C HIS A 8 5.23 -6.34 2.13
N LEU A 9 4.93 -5.37 3.01
CA LEU A 9 3.60 -5.25 3.60
C LEU A 9 2.55 -4.81 2.56
N ALA A 10 2.91 -3.91 1.66
CA ALA A 10 2.06 -3.45 0.57
C ALA A 10 1.76 -4.57 -0.42
N GLU A 11 2.74 -5.42 -0.73
CA GLU A 11 2.54 -6.63 -1.52
C GLU A 11 1.45 -7.51 -0.89
N LEU A 12 1.60 -7.89 0.38
CA LEU A 12 0.63 -8.75 1.07
C LEU A 12 -0.76 -8.12 1.22
N TYR A 13 -0.85 -6.80 1.26
CA TYR A 13 -2.11 -6.08 1.56
C TYR A 13 -2.89 -5.68 0.30
N TYR A 14 -2.20 -5.21 -0.74
CA TYR A 14 -2.83 -4.66 -1.95
C TYR A 14 -2.83 -5.64 -3.13
N THR A 15 -1.88 -6.57 -3.22
CA THR A 15 -1.85 -7.50 -4.35
C THR A 15 -2.75 -8.71 -4.10
N PRO A 16 -3.40 -9.27 -5.14
CA PRO A 16 -4.18 -10.49 -5.01
C PRO A 16 -3.34 -11.63 -4.44
N GLN A 17 -3.73 -12.13 -3.27
CA GLN A 17 -3.09 -13.27 -2.62
C GLN A 17 -3.78 -14.57 -3.04
N PHE A 18 -3.07 -15.70 -2.97
CA PHE A 18 -3.65 -17.02 -3.19
C PHE A 18 -4.75 -17.39 -2.17
N SER A 19 -4.69 -16.79 -0.97
CA SER A 19 -5.68 -16.94 0.10
C SER A 19 -5.98 -15.57 0.73
N PRO A 20 -7.24 -15.31 1.16
CA PRO A 20 -7.59 -14.09 1.89
C PRO A 20 -7.02 -14.04 3.32
N ASP A 21 -6.52 -15.17 3.86
CA ASP A 21 -6.18 -15.31 5.28
C ASP A 21 -5.15 -14.29 5.77
N ILE A 22 -4.12 -13.99 4.95
CA ILE A 22 -3.06 -13.05 5.33
C ILE A 22 -3.62 -11.65 5.44
N LYS A 23 -4.38 -11.20 4.44
CA LYS A 23 -4.99 -9.87 4.45
C LYS A 23 -5.99 -9.76 5.60
N HIS A 24 -6.82 -10.77 5.81
CA HIS A 24 -7.75 -10.82 6.92
C HIS A 24 -7.03 -10.73 8.28
N HIS A 25 -5.91 -11.44 8.45
CA HIS A 25 -5.10 -11.36 9.66
C HIS A 25 -4.52 -9.96 9.87
N LEU A 26 -3.99 -9.33 8.81
CA LEU A 26 -3.48 -7.96 8.89
C LEU A 26 -4.58 -6.97 9.32
N GLU A 27 -5.77 -7.06 8.73
CA GLU A 27 -6.91 -6.18 9.01
C GLU A 27 -7.50 -6.38 10.41
N THR A 28 -7.53 -7.62 10.91
CA THR A 28 -8.19 -7.94 12.20
C THR A 28 -7.25 -7.99 13.40
N ARG A 29 -5.97 -8.30 13.19
CA ARG A 29 -5.00 -8.55 14.27
C ARG A 29 -3.83 -7.57 14.29
N CYS A 30 -3.59 -6.85 13.18
CA CYS A 30 -2.40 -6.02 13.02
C CYS A 30 -2.73 -4.58 12.60
N ALA A 31 -3.65 -3.93 13.32
CA ALA A 31 -4.09 -2.56 13.01
C ALA A 31 -2.93 -1.54 12.91
N ASN A 32 -1.87 -1.73 13.71
CA ASN A 32 -0.66 -0.90 13.65
C ASN A 32 0.09 -1.03 12.31
N LEU A 33 0.14 -2.23 11.72
CA LEU A 33 0.75 -2.46 10.41
C LEU A 33 -0.11 -1.87 9.30
N VAL A 34 -1.44 -2.02 9.38
CA VAL A 34 -2.35 -1.39 8.42
C VAL A 34 -2.21 0.13 8.46
N ALA A 35 -2.17 0.73 9.66
CA ALA A 35 -1.95 2.16 9.81
C ALA A 35 -0.60 2.60 9.24
N TYR A 36 0.46 1.80 9.43
CA TYR A 36 1.78 2.06 8.85
C TYR A 36 1.74 2.06 7.32
N ILE A 37 1.16 1.02 6.70
CA ILE A 37 1.04 0.90 5.23
C ILE A 37 0.30 2.12 4.67
N GLN A 38 -0.85 2.45 5.26
CA GLN A 38 -1.69 3.56 4.83
C GLN A 38 -0.98 4.92 4.97
N ARG A 39 -0.22 5.12 6.05
CA ARG A 39 0.56 6.34 6.26
C ARG A 39 1.63 6.49 5.18
N ILE A 40 2.47 5.47 4.98
CA ILE A 40 3.56 5.53 4.00
C ILE A 40 3.00 5.71 2.58
N ARG A 41 1.94 4.99 2.21
CA ARG A 41 1.24 5.16 0.93
C ARG A 41 0.82 6.62 0.70
N LYS A 42 0.08 7.20 1.64
CA LYS A 42 -0.44 8.58 1.55
C LYS A 42 0.65 9.65 1.56
N THR A 43 1.77 9.40 2.24
CA THR A 43 2.86 10.38 2.34
C THR A 43 3.66 10.49 1.05
N TYR A 44 3.94 9.37 0.37
CA TYR A 44 4.87 9.35 -0.76
C TYR A 44 4.20 9.18 -2.12
N TRP A 45 2.97 8.64 -2.18
CA TRP A 45 2.23 8.39 -3.42
C TRP A 45 0.81 8.95 -3.32
N PRO A 46 0.63 10.27 -3.41
CA PRO A 46 -0.70 10.90 -3.34
C PRO A 46 -1.58 10.59 -4.57
N ASP A 47 -0.99 10.06 -5.63
CA ASP A 47 -1.57 9.64 -6.91
C ASP A 47 -1.73 8.13 -7.02
N TRP A 48 -1.55 7.38 -5.91
CA TRP A 48 -1.52 5.91 -5.91
C TRP A 48 -2.70 5.29 -6.65
N GLU A 49 -3.93 5.76 -6.36
CA GLU A 49 -5.14 5.28 -6.99
C GLU A 49 -5.14 5.54 -8.51
N GLU A 50 -4.80 6.75 -8.96
CA GLU A 50 -4.72 7.09 -10.39
C GLU A 50 -3.72 6.18 -11.11
N THR A 51 -2.52 6.04 -10.57
CA THR A 51 -1.44 5.23 -11.16
C THR A 51 -1.82 3.74 -11.22
N THR A 52 -2.38 3.18 -10.16
CA THR A 52 -2.69 1.74 -10.08
C THR A 52 -3.95 1.33 -10.84
N GLU A 53 -4.93 2.22 -10.99
CA GLU A 53 -6.16 1.94 -11.75
C GLU A 53 -5.97 2.14 -13.25
N THR A 54 -5.18 3.15 -13.65
CA THR A 54 -4.99 3.49 -15.08
C THR A 54 -3.73 2.87 -15.69
N MET A 55 -2.84 2.31 -14.86
CA MET A 55 -1.49 1.88 -15.25
C MET A 55 -0.66 3.00 -15.89
N ASN A 56 -0.98 4.25 -15.59
CA ASN A 56 -0.26 5.42 -16.08
C ASN A 56 0.79 5.86 -15.04
N MET A 57 2.04 6.00 -15.47
CA MET A 57 3.13 6.50 -14.62
C MET A 57 3.38 8.01 -14.76
N ASN A 58 2.65 8.69 -15.65
CA ASN A 58 2.73 10.13 -15.89
C ASN A 58 1.59 10.89 -15.19
N THR A 59 1.42 10.62 -13.90
CA THR A 59 0.44 11.24 -13.00
C THR A 59 1.08 12.38 -12.19
N VAL A 60 0.26 13.19 -11.52
CA VAL A 60 0.76 14.27 -10.64
C VAL A 60 1.02 13.72 -9.24
N TRP A 61 2.13 13.01 -9.07
CA TRP A 61 2.56 12.46 -7.78
C TRP A 61 3.27 13.49 -6.88
N LYS A 62 3.90 14.50 -7.46
CA LYS A 62 4.62 15.55 -6.72
C LYS A 62 3.75 16.80 -6.63
N LYS A 63 3.17 17.06 -5.45
CA LYS A 63 2.52 18.35 -5.17
C LYS A 63 3.61 19.43 -5.12
N VAL A 64 3.51 20.41 -6.01
CA VAL A 64 4.35 21.62 -6.01
C VAL A 64 3.95 22.52 -4.85
#